data_AF-A0A317ZKU0-F1
#
_entry.id   AF-A0A317ZKU0-F1
#
_cell.length_a   1.000
_cell.length_b   1.000
_cell.length_c   1.000
_cell.angle_alpha   90.00
_cell.angle_beta   90.00
_cell.angle_gamma   90.00
#
_symmetry.space_group_name_H-M   'P 1'
#
loop_
_entity.id
_entity.type
_entity.pdbx_description
1 polymer ?
#
loop_
_entity_poly.entity_id
_entity_poly.type
_entity_poly.pdbx_seq_one_letter_code
_entity_poly.pdbx_strand_id
1 'polypeptide(L)' 'RFSKNNAVTEGFHRKMKLIQRRAYGFKNFDNYRLRVIAQCG' A
#
# COMPACT_ATOMS: atom_id res chain seq x y z
N ARG A 1 -25.62 -1.61 9.74
CA ARG A 1 -25.58 -1.95 8.29
C ARG A 1 -24.24 -1.45 7.75
N PHE A 2 -23.20 -2.28 7.73
CA PHE A 2 -21.92 -1.89 7.12
C PHE A 2 -22.21 -1.61 5.65
N SER A 3 -22.17 -0.35 5.25
CA SER A 3 -22.17 -0.01 3.83
C SER A 3 -20.97 -0.76 3.25
N LYS A 4 -21.19 -1.65 2.27
CA LYS A 4 -20.12 -2.28 1.51
C LYS A 4 -19.46 -1.22 0.63
N ASN A 5 -18.87 -0.20 1.27
CA ASN A 5 -18.08 0.81 0.61
C ASN A 5 -16.66 0.30 0.59
N ASN A 6 -16.12 0.12 -0.62
CA ASN A 6 -14.72 -0.26 -0.86
C ASN A 6 -13.72 0.84 -0.42
N ALA A 7 -14.16 1.86 0.32
CA ALA A 7 -13.34 2.98 0.75
C ALA A 7 -12.06 2.52 1.51
N VAL A 8 -12.18 1.48 2.33
CA VAL A 8 -11.03 0.93 3.06
C VAL A 8 -10.05 0.27 2.09
N THR A 9 -10.53 -0.64 1.23
CA THR A 9 -9.68 -1.37 0.27
C THR A 9 -9.10 -0.46 -0.82
N GLU A 10 -9.84 0.55 -1.27
CA GLU A 10 -9.35 1.57 -2.20
C GLU A 10 -8.27 2.47 -1.58
N GLY A 11 -8.40 2.81 -0.29
CA GLY A 11 -7.37 3.55 0.45
C GLY A 11 -6.05 2.77 0.53
N PHE A 12 -6.12 1.48 0.86
CA PHE A 12 -4.96 0.60 0.87
C PHE A 12 -4.34 0.42 -0.52
N HIS A 13 -5.15 0.19 -1.56
CA HIS A 13 -4.66 0.08 -2.94
C HIS A 13 -3.96 1.35 -3.42
N ARG A 14 -4.47 2.54 -3.08
CA ARG A 14 -3.83 3.81 -3.44
C ARG A 14 -2.46 3.96 -2.76
N LYS A 15 -2.37 3.64 -1.46
CA LYS A 15 -1.09 3.66 -0.73
C LYS A 15 -0.08 2.68 -1.32
N MET A 16 -0.49 1.44 -1.63
CA MET A 16 0.37 0.43 -2.25
C MET A 16 0.93 0.89 -3.60
N LYS A 17 0.12 1.46 -4.50
CA LYS A 17 0.62 2.02 -5.77
C LYS A 17 1.62 3.16 -5.56
N LEU A 18 1.42 3.99 -4.53
CA LEU A 18 2.34 5.08 -4.21
C LEU A 18 3.69 4.55 -3.72
N ILE A 19 3.69 3.52 -2.88
CA ILE A 19 4.89 2.82 -2.41
C ILE A 19 5.63 2.22 -3.60
N GLN A 20 4.92 1.53 -4.51
CA GLN A 20 5.48 0.98 -5.75
C GLN A 20 6.09 2.05 -6.66
N ARG A 21 5.42 3.17 -6.88
CA ARG A 21 5.96 4.29 -7.68
C ARG A 21 7.17 4.97 -7.05
N ARG A 22 7.15 5.20 -5.74
CA ARG A 22 8.24 5.86 -5.00
C ARG A 22 9.49 5.00 -4.84
N ALA A 23 9.50 3.78 -5.34
CA ALA A 23 10.60 2.87 -5.17
C ALA A 23 11.27 2.43 -6.48
N TYR A 24 10.95 3.11 -7.59
CA TYR A 24 11.71 3.07 -8.85
C TYR A 24 12.24 1.69 -9.26
N GLY A 25 11.39 0.66 -9.19
CA GLY A 25 11.75 -0.71 -9.53
C GLY A 25 12.32 -1.48 -8.34
N PHE A 26 11.44 -1.85 -7.39
CA PHE A 26 11.75 -2.75 -6.28
C PHE A 26 12.32 -4.08 -6.79
N LYS A 27 13.65 -4.13 -6.98
CA LYS A 27 14.42 -5.39 -7.04
C LYS A 27 14.49 -6.08 -5.68
N ASN A 28 14.09 -5.39 -4.59
CA ASN A 28 14.20 -5.89 -3.22
C ASN A 28 12.85 -5.87 -2.50
N PHE A 29 12.26 -7.05 -2.30
CA PHE A 29 10.94 -7.26 -1.70
C PHE A 29 10.89 -6.86 -0.22
N ASP A 30 12.02 -6.96 0.49
CA ASP A 30 12.16 -6.53 1.88
C ASP A 30 11.90 -5.04 2.07
N ASN A 31 12.43 -4.19 1.18
CA ASN A 31 12.18 -2.75 1.23
C ASN A 31 10.71 -2.40 0.94
N TYR A 32 10.02 -3.20 0.13
CA TYR A 32 8.58 -3.03 -0.06
C TYR A 32 7.82 -3.34 1.23
N ARG A 33 8.14 -4.45 1.90
CA ARG A 33 7.50 -4.85 3.17
C ARG A 33 7.70 -3.81 4.27
N LEU A 34 8.93 -3.30 4.44
CA LEU A 34 9.24 -2.27 5.43
C LEU A 34 8.43 -0.99 5.21
N ARG A 35 8.28 -0.54 3.95
CA ARG A 35 7.48 0.65 3.64
C ARG A 35 5.98 0.44 3.81
N VAL A 36 5.47 -0.75 3.53
CA VAL A 36 4.07 -1.09 3.79
C VAL A 36 3.78 -1.07 5.29
N ILE A 37 4.65 -1.68 6.10
CA ILE A 37 4.53 -1.64 7.57
C ILE A 37 4.59 -0.21 8.09
N ALA A 38 5.51 0.62 7.60
CA ALA A 38 5.61 2.01 8.04
C ALA A 38 4.42 2.91 7.64
N GLN A 39 3.65 2.55 6.60
CA GLN A 39 2.57 3.40 6.07
C GLN A 39 1.15 2.86 6.35
N CYS A 40 1.04 1.60 6.76
CA CYS A 40 -0.21 0.89 7.05
C CYS A 40 -0.22 0.08 8.35
N GLY A 41 0.90 0.01 9.07
CA GLY A 41 0.95 -0.43 10.46
C GLY A 41 0.49 0.67 11.40
#